data_AF-A0A7S2BVK6-F1
#
_entry.id   AF-A0A7S2BVK6-F1
#
_cell.length_a   1.000
_cell.length_b   1.000
_cell.length_c   1.000
_cell.angle_alpha   90.00
_cell.angle_beta   90.00
_cell.angle_gamma   90.00
#
_symmetry.space_group_name_H-M   'P 1'
#
loop_
_entity.id
_entity.type
_entity.pdbx_description
1 polymer ?
#
loop_
_entity_poly.entity_id
_entity_poly.type
_entity_poly.pdbx_seq_one_letter_code
_entity_poly.pdbx_strand_id
1 'polypeptide(L)'
;ITAAAKYFITKQYPGVAYECMEGLGGNGYIEDHAAARLFRQSPLNSIWEGSGNVVALDVLRTLAHPHEGPAAMAGLTREMEAARGMDTRLDAHFASLNGHLSWLQGATSDEQQRSARELVNMLARAVQGSALVRAEGEGSDAVAAAFCATRLGGGDGVPRSQYGCLRSADTDPATRAAILKRAMPQ
;
A
#
# COMPACT_ATOMS: atom_id res chain seq x y z
N ILE A 1 8.24 -8.82 4.30
CA ILE A 1 6.83 -8.36 4.26
C ILE A 1 6.47 -7.55 5.52
N THR A 2 6.71 -8.05 6.73
CA THR A 2 6.36 -7.38 8.00
C THR A 2 6.81 -5.91 8.10
N ALA A 3 8.09 -5.63 7.84
CA ALA A 3 8.62 -4.27 7.85
C ALA A 3 7.92 -3.35 6.83
N ALA A 4 7.70 -3.83 5.60
CA ALA A 4 6.97 -3.07 4.58
C ALA A 4 5.50 -2.82 4.96
N ALA A 5 4.84 -3.81 5.58
CA ALA A 5 3.48 -3.66 6.08
C ALA A 5 3.39 -2.64 7.23
N LYS A 6 4.30 -2.71 8.21
CA LYS A 6 4.42 -1.71 9.29
C LYS A 6 4.60 -0.32 8.68
N TYR A 7 5.59 -0.15 7.81
CA TYR A 7 5.89 1.13 7.17
C TYR A 7 4.63 1.70 6.50
N PHE A 8 4.01 0.93 5.62
CA PHE A 8 2.95 1.42 4.76
C PHE A 8 1.67 1.69 5.54
N ILE A 9 1.17 0.71 6.29
CA ILE A 9 -0.11 0.82 7.00
C ILE A 9 -0.07 1.96 8.02
N THR A 10 0.98 2.01 8.82
CA THR A 10 1.07 3.02 9.89
C THR A 10 1.32 4.43 9.36
N LYS A 11 1.99 4.58 8.21
CA LYS A 11 2.16 5.90 7.57
C LYS A 11 0.89 6.43 6.94
N GLN A 12 0.01 5.57 6.44
CA GLN A 12 -1.26 5.99 5.83
C GLN A 12 -2.32 6.32 6.89
N TYR A 13 -2.24 5.71 8.08
CA TYR A 13 -3.29 5.80 9.09
C TYR A 13 -3.68 7.25 9.47
N PRO A 14 -2.75 8.21 9.68
CA PRO A 14 -3.16 9.59 9.99
C PRO A 14 -4.03 10.24 8.93
N GLY A 15 -3.74 10.01 7.64
CA GLY A 15 -4.56 10.53 6.55
C GLY A 15 -5.95 9.91 6.53
N VAL A 16 -6.05 8.58 6.70
CA VAL A 16 -7.36 7.90 6.77
C VAL A 16 -8.16 8.35 7.98
N ALA A 17 -7.53 8.43 9.15
CA ALA A 17 -8.19 8.85 10.39
C ALA A 17 -8.71 10.29 10.29
N TYR A 18 -7.94 11.18 9.66
CA TYR A 18 -8.36 12.56 9.37
C TYR A 18 -9.61 12.60 8.49
N GLU A 19 -9.62 11.88 7.37
CA GLU A 19 -10.75 11.88 6.43
C GLU A 19 -12.02 11.27 7.04
N CYS A 20 -11.87 10.20 7.83
CA CYS A 20 -13.00 9.64 8.58
C CYS A 20 -13.54 10.64 9.61
N MET A 21 -12.67 11.40 10.27
CA MET A 21 -13.07 12.45 11.20
C MET A 21 -13.76 13.61 10.47
N GLU A 22 -13.25 14.03 9.32
CA GLU A 22 -13.86 15.07 8.47
C GLU A 22 -15.26 14.65 7.98
N GLY A 23 -15.43 13.38 7.59
CA GLY A 23 -16.74 12.84 7.18
C GLY A 23 -17.81 12.87 8.27
N LEU A 24 -17.43 12.99 9.55
CA LEU A 24 -18.33 13.16 10.69
C LEU A 24 -18.64 14.64 10.99
N GLY A 25 -18.00 15.57 10.29
CA GLY A 25 -18.12 17.01 10.51
C GLY A 25 -17.61 17.46 11.88
N GLY A 26 -18.18 18.55 12.41
CA GLY A 26 -17.76 19.12 13.70
C GLY A 26 -17.86 18.14 14.88
N ASN A 27 -18.81 17.20 14.83
CA ASN A 27 -18.96 16.15 15.84
C ASN A 27 -17.75 15.21 15.87
N GLY A 28 -17.10 14.95 14.73
CA GLY A 28 -15.89 14.13 14.69
C GLY A 28 -14.69 14.79 15.37
N TYR A 29 -14.65 16.12 15.37
CA TYR A 29 -13.52 16.92 15.85
C TYR A 29 -13.52 17.10 17.38
N ILE A 30 -14.69 17.07 18.03
CA ILE A 30 -14.79 17.23 19.48
C ILE A 30 -14.27 15.98 20.21
N GLU A 31 -13.60 16.19 21.34
CA GLU A 31 -12.94 15.13 22.11
C GLU A 31 -13.90 14.08 22.70
N ASP A 32 -15.19 14.41 22.80
CA ASP A 32 -16.24 13.48 23.22
C ASP A 32 -16.49 12.37 22.18
N HIS A 33 -16.15 12.62 20.92
CA HIS A 33 -16.27 11.63 19.86
C HIS A 33 -14.98 10.81 19.70
N ALA A 34 -15.12 9.51 19.46
CA ALA A 34 -13.97 8.59 19.37
C ALA A 34 -12.99 8.95 18.23
N ALA A 35 -13.47 9.61 17.17
CA ALA A 35 -12.67 10.00 16.01
C ALA A 35 -11.51 10.94 16.37
N ALA A 36 -11.72 11.93 17.24
CA ALA A 36 -10.67 12.84 17.71
C ALA A 36 -9.52 12.08 18.38
N ARG A 37 -9.85 11.12 19.25
CA ARG A 37 -8.86 10.25 19.90
C ARG A 37 -8.14 9.35 18.90
N LEU A 38 -8.85 8.73 17.96
CA LEU A 38 -8.25 7.87 16.93
C LEU A 38 -7.27 8.65 16.05
N PHE A 39 -7.61 9.87 15.67
CA PHE A 39 -6.71 10.76 14.93
C PHE A 39 -5.44 11.08 15.74
N ARG A 40 -5.56 11.50 17.01
CA ARG A 40 -4.40 11.78 17.88
C ARG A 40 -3.50 10.56 18.09
N GLN A 41 -4.08 9.35 18.16
CA GLN A 41 -3.33 8.10 18.31
C GLN A 41 -2.68 7.63 17.00
N SER A 42 -3.20 8.05 15.84
CA SER A 42 -2.79 7.52 14.54
C SER A 42 -1.30 7.61 14.21
N PRO A 43 -0.53 8.66 14.59
CA PRO A 43 0.89 8.73 14.26
C PRO A 43 1.74 7.78 15.11
N LEU A 44 1.26 7.33 16.28
CA LEU A 44 2.03 6.58 17.26
C LEU A 44 2.65 5.32 16.64
N ASN A 45 1.85 4.54 15.91
CA ASN A 45 2.30 3.28 15.33
C ASN A 45 3.41 3.45 14.28
N SER A 46 3.48 4.62 13.64
CA SER A 46 4.53 4.95 12.67
C SER A 46 5.81 5.48 13.33
N ILE A 47 5.75 5.89 14.60
CA ILE A 47 6.88 6.43 15.36
C ILE A 47 7.50 5.33 16.24
N TRP A 48 6.65 4.54 16.88
CA TRP A 48 7.05 3.52 17.84
C TRP A 48 7.82 2.36 17.18
N GLU A 49 8.90 1.92 17.83
CA GLU A 49 9.77 0.80 17.41
C GLU A 49 10.18 0.86 15.92
N GLY A 50 10.80 1.97 15.55
CA GLY A 50 11.32 2.22 14.20
C GLY A 50 10.43 3.16 13.41
N SER A 51 10.90 4.40 13.23
CA SER A 51 10.25 5.37 12.36
C SER A 51 10.37 4.97 10.89
N GLY A 52 9.58 5.60 10.01
CA GLY A 52 9.52 5.20 8.60
C GLY A 52 10.87 5.12 7.89
N ASN A 53 11.84 5.99 8.19
CA ASN A 53 13.19 5.88 7.61
C ASN A 53 13.93 4.65 8.10
N VAL A 54 13.88 4.37 9.40
CA VAL A 54 14.53 3.20 10.01
C VAL A 54 13.97 1.93 9.35
N VAL A 55 12.66 1.82 9.25
CA VAL A 55 12.00 0.66 8.63
C VAL A 55 12.33 0.53 7.14
N ALA A 56 12.39 1.65 6.41
CA ALA A 56 12.73 1.63 4.98
C ALA A 56 14.17 1.15 4.73
N LEU A 57 15.12 1.66 5.51
CA LEU A 57 16.51 1.25 5.45
C LEU A 57 16.69 -0.20 5.92
N ASP A 58 15.88 -0.66 6.86
CA ASP A 58 15.90 -2.05 7.32
C ASP A 58 15.50 -3.03 6.21
N VAL A 59 14.47 -2.70 5.44
CA VAL A 59 14.09 -3.50 4.26
C VAL A 59 15.23 -3.57 3.25
N LEU A 60 15.88 -2.44 2.95
CA LEU A 60 17.03 -2.41 2.05
C LEU A 60 18.18 -3.29 2.59
N ARG A 61 18.47 -3.17 3.89
CA ARG A 61 19.51 -3.96 4.57
C ARG A 61 19.21 -5.46 4.54
N THR A 62 17.96 -5.88 4.77
CA THR A 62 17.55 -7.29 4.67
C THR A 62 17.75 -7.84 3.26
N LEU A 63 17.37 -7.08 2.23
CA LEU A 63 17.52 -7.51 0.84
C LEU A 63 19.00 -7.63 0.42
N ALA A 64 19.86 -6.75 0.92
CA ALA A 64 21.30 -6.78 0.68
C ALA A 64 22.06 -7.80 1.56
N HIS A 65 21.41 -8.40 2.56
CA HIS A 65 22.08 -9.28 3.50
C HIS A 65 22.50 -10.61 2.83
N PRO A 66 23.77 -11.06 2.93
CA PRO A 66 24.24 -12.25 2.23
C PRO A 66 23.48 -13.54 2.56
N HIS A 67 22.98 -13.66 3.80
CA HIS A 67 22.28 -14.86 4.27
C HIS A 67 20.76 -14.75 4.23
N GLU A 68 20.21 -13.54 4.42
CA GLU A 68 18.74 -13.33 4.52
C GLU A 68 18.15 -12.88 3.19
N GLY A 69 18.91 -12.10 2.41
CA GLY A 69 18.51 -11.56 1.12
C GLY A 69 18.00 -12.62 0.14
N PRO A 70 18.69 -13.76 -0.05
CA PRO A 70 18.20 -14.81 -0.95
C PRO A 70 16.82 -15.35 -0.56
N ALA A 71 16.58 -15.58 0.74
CA ALA A 71 15.30 -16.06 1.24
C ALA A 71 14.20 -15.00 1.12
N ALA A 72 14.52 -13.73 1.40
CA ALA A 72 13.61 -12.60 1.25
C ALA A 72 13.20 -12.40 -0.22
N MET A 73 14.16 -12.43 -1.14
CA MET A 73 13.92 -12.36 -2.59
C MET A 73 13.08 -13.53 -3.07
N ALA A 74 13.40 -14.76 -2.67
CA ALA A 74 12.60 -15.94 -3.04
C ALA A 74 11.16 -15.84 -2.53
N GLY A 75 10.95 -15.29 -1.32
CA GLY A 75 9.61 -15.04 -0.78
C GLY A 75 8.84 -14.00 -1.59
N LEU A 76 9.49 -12.90 -1.97
CA LEU A 76 8.89 -11.88 -2.83
C LEU A 76 8.54 -12.45 -4.21
N THR A 77 9.45 -13.21 -4.83
CA THR A 77 9.19 -13.87 -6.11
C THR A 77 8.00 -14.81 -6.01
N ARG A 78 7.91 -15.66 -4.98
CA ARG A 78 6.74 -16.54 -4.79
C ARG A 78 5.42 -15.76 -4.68
N GLU A 79 5.43 -14.65 -3.95
CA GLU A 79 4.24 -13.81 -3.81
C GLU A 79 3.81 -13.15 -5.12
N MET A 80 4.77 -12.75 -5.97
CA MET A 80 4.49 -12.23 -7.30
C MET A 80 3.99 -13.31 -8.25
N GLU A 81 4.63 -14.48 -8.27
CA GLU A 81 4.22 -15.62 -9.11
C GLU A 81 2.81 -16.09 -8.78
N ALA A 82 2.42 -16.09 -7.51
CA ALA A 82 1.11 -16.55 -7.09
C ALA A 82 -0.05 -15.68 -7.63
N ALA A 83 0.22 -14.43 -8.02
CA ALA A 83 -0.77 -13.50 -8.58
C ALA A 83 -0.53 -13.18 -10.07
N ARG A 84 0.44 -13.85 -10.70
CA ARG A 84 0.83 -13.59 -12.10
C ARG A 84 -0.36 -13.79 -13.04
N GLY A 85 -0.58 -12.84 -13.94
CA GLY A 85 -1.61 -12.91 -14.96
C GLY A 85 -3.04 -12.67 -14.46
N MET A 86 -3.23 -12.39 -13.17
CA MET A 86 -4.55 -12.10 -12.60
C MET A 86 -5.00 -10.64 -12.85
N ASP A 87 -4.05 -9.71 -12.98
CA ASP A 87 -4.31 -8.31 -13.39
C ASP A 87 -3.08 -7.73 -14.11
N THR A 88 -3.27 -7.19 -15.31
CA THR A 88 -2.16 -6.68 -16.14
C THR A 88 -1.45 -5.46 -15.54
N ARG A 89 -2.15 -4.65 -14.74
CA ARG A 89 -1.55 -3.49 -14.04
C ARG A 89 -0.69 -3.96 -12.87
N LEU A 90 -1.12 -5.02 -12.20
CA LEU A 90 -0.32 -5.67 -11.16
C LEU A 90 0.95 -6.31 -11.75
N ASP A 91 0.82 -7.02 -12.87
CA ASP A 91 1.97 -7.58 -13.58
C ASP A 91 2.95 -6.49 -14.04
N ALA A 92 2.45 -5.35 -14.54
CA ALA A 92 3.28 -4.20 -14.89
C ALA A 92 4.01 -3.63 -13.66
N HIS A 93 3.32 -3.54 -12.51
CA HIS A 93 3.94 -3.10 -11.25
C HIS A 93 5.01 -4.08 -10.75
N PHE A 94 4.79 -5.39 -10.90
CA PHE A 94 5.81 -6.41 -10.61
C PHE A 94 7.03 -6.25 -11.53
N ALA A 95 6.83 -5.96 -12.81
CA ALA A 95 7.92 -5.69 -13.75
C ALA A 95 8.72 -4.44 -13.33
N SER A 96 8.04 -3.34 -12.96
CA SER A 96 8.70 -2.14 -12.44
C SER A 96 9.48 -2.41 -11.16
N LEU A 97 8.92 -3.18 -10.22
CA LEU A 97 9.60 -3.58 -8.98
C LEU A 97 10.86 -4.41 -9.27
N ASN A 98 10.80 -5.39 -10.17
CA ASN A 98 11.97 -6.16 -10.58
C ASN A 98 13.03 -5.29 -11.26
N GLY A 99 12.61 -4.32 -12.07
CA GLY A 99 13.51 -3.32 -12.65
C GLY A 99 14.23 -2.49 -11.58
N HIS A 100 13.48 -2.01 -10.58
CA HIS A 100 14.04 -1.24 -9.46
C HIS A 100 15.02 -2.08 -8.62
N LEU A 101 14.66 -3.33 -8.30
CA LEU A 101 15.53 -4.28 -7.61
C LEU A 101 16.82 -4.58 -8.39
N SER A 102 16.73 -4.68 -9.72
CA SER A 102 17.91 -4.89 -10.57
C SER A 102 18.81 -3.65 -10.60
N TRP A 103 18.22 -2.45 -10.70
CA TRP A 103 18.97 -1.19 -10.64
C TRP A 103 19.75 -1.04 -9.32
N LEU A 104 19.16 -1.43 -8.19
CA LEU A 104 19.81 -1.37 -6.87
C LEU A 104 21.15 -2.13 -6.83
N GLN A 105 21.31 -3.21 -7.62
CA GLN A 105 22.55 -4.00 -7.64
C GLN A 105 23.75 -3.22 -8.19
N GLY A 106 23.51 -2.23 -9.07
CA GLY A 106 24.54 -1.36 -9.64
C GLY A 106 24.60 0.04 -9.02
N ALA A 107 23.61 0.40 -8.19
CA ALA A 107 23.52 1.71 -7.56
C ALA A 107 24.54 1.86 -6.42
N THR A 108 25.00 3.10 -6.20
CA THR A 108 25.81 3.45 -5.03
C THR A 108 25.01 3.33 -3.73
N SER A 109 25.68 3.18 -2.59
CA SER A 109 25.02 3.12 -1.27
C SER A 109 24.12 4.32 -1.00
N ASP A 110 24.54 5.52 -1.40
CA ASP A 110 23.76 6.75 -1.25
C ASP A 110 22.49 6.75 -2.12
N GLU A 111 22.58 6.31 -3.36
CA GLU A 111 21.41 6.14 -4.24
C GLU A 111 20.42 5.10 -3.70
N GLN A 112 20.93 3.96 -3.23
CA GLN A 112 20.09 2.92 -2.62
C GLN A 112 19.34 3.48 -1.40
N GLN A 113 20.02 4.18 -0.50
CA GLN A 113 19.39 4.77 0.69
C GLN A 113 18.34 5.82 0.35
N ARG A 114 18.57 6.68 -0.65
CA ARG A 114 17.57 7.64 -1.14
C ARG A 114 16.31 6.97 -1.69
N SER A 115 16.48 5.85 -2.38
CA SER A 115 15.37 5.08 -2.97
C SER A 115 14.63 4.19 -1.97
N ALA A 116 15.14 3.98 -0.75
CA ALA A 116 14.61 2.99 0.18
C ALA A 116 13.10 3.13 0.47
N ARG A 117 12.59 4.37 0.58
CA ARG A 117 11.16 4.60 0.75
C ARG A 117 10.34 4.25 -0.49
N GLU A 118 10.85 4.53 -1.68
CA GLU A 118 10.21 4.16 -2.93
C GLU A 118 10.11 2.64 -3.03
N LEU A 119 11.22 1.93 -2.81
CA LEU A 119 11.26 0.47 -2.76
C LEU A 119 10.20 -0.11 -1.81
N VAL A 120 10.12 0.40 -0.58
CA VAL A 120 9.12 -0.09 0.38
C VAL A 120 7.68 0.19 -0.06
N ASN A 121 7.41 1.34 -0.69
CA ASN A 121 6.09 1.63 -1.25
C ASN A 121 5.75 0.69 -2.41
N MET A 122 6.71 0.39 -3.30
CA MET A 122 6.52 -0.56 -4.40
C MET A 122 6.25 -1.97 -3.86
N LEU A 123 7.03 -2.43 -2.88
CA LEU A 123 6.84 -3.72 -2.22
C LEU A 123 5.48 -3.83 -1.54
N ALA A 124 5.07 -2.80 -0.78
CA ALA A 124 3.78 -2.80 -0.10
C ALA A 124 2.62 -2.89 -1.10
N ARG A 125 2.66 -2.12 -2.19
CA ARG A 125 1.63 -2.17 -3.25
C ARG A 125 1.60 -3.50 -3.99
N ALA A 126 2.76 -4.10 -4.25
CA ALA A 126 2.88 -5.41 -4.88
C ALA A 126 2.20 -6.50 -4.02
N VAL A 127 2.52 -6.53 -2.72
CA VAL A 127 1.93 -7.50 -1.77
C VAL A 127 0.44 -7.26 -1.57
N GLN A 128 0.01 -5.99 -1.43
CA GLN A 128 -1.41 -5.65 -1.33
C GLN A 128 -2.19 -6.09 -2.57
N GLY A 129 -1.67 -5.79 -3.76
CA GLY A 129 -2.27 -6.21 -5.02
C GLY A 129 -2.37 -7.73 -5.13
N SER A 130 -1.28 -8.45 -4.87
CA SER A 130 -1.25 -9.92 -4.87
C SER A 130 -2.25 -10.54 -3.89
N ALA A 131 -2.35 -10.00 -2.68
CA ALA A 131 -3.32 -10.46 -1.69
C ALA A 131 -4.77 -10.19 -2.13
N LEU A 132 -5.05 -9.03 -2.72
CA LEU A 132 -6.40 -8.65 -3.15
C LEU A 132 -6.90 -9.44 -4.35
N VAL A 133 -6.08 -9.64 -5.38
CA VAL A 133 -6.52 -10.40 -6.58
C VAL A 133 -6.74 -11.87 -6.30
N ARG A 134 -6.10 -12.41 -5.24
CA ARG A 134 -6.31 -13.79 -4.76
C ARG A 134 -7.36 -13.89 -3.67
N ALA A 135 -7.90 -12.78 -3.19
CA ALA A 135 -8.84 -12.79 -2.08
C ALA A 135 -10.18 -13.37 -2.54
N GLU A 136 -10.69 -14.34 -1.79
CA GLU A 136 -12.02 -14.89 -2.01
C GLU A 136 -13.08 -14.11 -1.22
N GLY A 137 -14.35 -14.33 -1.54
CA GLY A 137 -15.50 -13.76 -0.82
C GLY A 137 -16.19 -12.60 -1.54
N GLU A 138 -17.36 -12.23 -1.03
CA GLU A 138 -18.23 -11.25 -1.66
C GLU A 138 -17.54 -9.88 -1.78
N GLY A 139 -17.55 -9.31 -2.99
CA GLY A 139 -16.97 -8.01 -3.29
C GLY A 139 -15.44 -7.97 -3.35
N SER A 140 -14.74 -9.11 -3.19
CA SER A 140 -13.27 -9.16 -3.28
C SER A 140 -12.77 -8.72 -4.66
N ASP A 141 -13.40 -9.20 -5.74
CA ASP A 141 -13.06 -8.79 -7.13
C ASP A 141 -13.23 -7.28 -7.35
N ALA A 142 -14.29 -6.70 -6.81
CA ALA A 142 -14.57 -5.27 -6.93
C ALA A 142 -13.49 -4.44 -6.22
N VAL A 143 -13.08 -4.85 -5.02
CA VAL A 143 -11.98 -4.20 -4.28
C VAL A 143 -10.67 -4.36 -5.03
N ALA A 144 -10.36 -5.55 -5.53
CA ALA A 144 -9.13 -5.84 -6.25
C ALA A 144 -9.03 -5.01 -7.54
N ALA A 145 -10.11 -4.96 -8.33
CA ALA A 145 -10.17 -4.18 -9.57
C ALA A 145 -10.00 -2.68 -9.30
N ALA A 146 -10.71 -2.13 -8.30
CA ALA A 146 -10.60 -0.72 -7.93
C ALA A 146 -9.20 -0.37 -7.39
N PHE A 147 -8.62 -1.25 -6.57
CA PHE A 147 -7.26 -1.09 -6.07
C PHE A 147 -6.25 -1.06 -7.22
N CYS A 148 -6.29 -2.07 -8.11
CA CYS A 148 -5.38 -2.13 -9.25
C CYS A 148 -5.55 -0.91 -10.16
N ALA A 149 -6.79 -0.46 -10.43
CA ALA A 149 -7.06 0.71 -11.26
C ALA A 149 -6.45 2.01 -10.68
N THR A 150 -6.56 2.21 -9.36
CA THR A 150 -6.24 3.49 -8.74
C THR A 150 -4.86 3.57 -8.10
N ARG A 151 -4.31 2.43 -7.64
CA ARG A 151 -3.02 2.38 -6.93
C ARG A 151 -1.91 1.84 -7.82
N LEU A 152 -2.23 1.08 -8.87
CA LEU A 152 -1.23 0.50 -9.78
C LEU A 152 -1.38 1.04 -11.21
N GLY A 153 -2.61 1.32 -11.63
CA GLY A 153 -2.91 1.96 -12.89
C GLY A 153 -2.35 3.38 -12.91
N GLY A 154 -1.68 3.74 -14.01
CA GLY A 154 -1.04 5.04 -14.22
C GLY A 154 -1.99 6.25 -14.32
N GLY A 155 -3.25 6.12 -13.90
CA GLY A 155 -4.24 7.20 -13.93
C GLY A 155 -4.29 7.96 -15.25
N ASP A 156 -4.74 9.20 -15.19
CA ASP A 156 -4.47 10.27 -16.16
C ASP A 156 -3.07 10.89 -15.95
N GLY A 157 -2.18 10.22 -15.21
CA GLY A 157 -0.92 10.79 -14.76
C GLY A 157 -1.05 11.85 -13.67
N VAL A 158 -2.25 12.15 -13.15
CA VAL A 158 -2.46 13.15 -12.10
C VAL A 158 -2.29 12.52 -10.71
N PRO A 159 -1.30 12.96 -9.91
CA PRO A 159 -1.15 12.49 -8.54
C PRO A 159 -2.39 12.82 -7.72
N ARG A 160 -2.92 11.83 -7.00
CA ARG A 160 -4.02 12.02 -6.04
C ARG A 160 -3.44 12.27 -4.65
N SER A 161 -3.60 13.47 -4.12
CA SER A 161 -3.21 13.83 -2.75
C SER A 161 -4.35 13.68 -1.74
N GLN A 162 -5.60 13.59 -2.21
CA GLN A 162 -6.82 13.54 -1.41
C GLN A 162 -7.63 12.26 -1.67
N TYR A 163 -8.49 11.90 -0.73
CA TYR A 163 -9.43 10.79 -0.88
C TYR A 163 -10.62 11.19 -1.76
N GLY A 164 -11.53 10.25 -2.05
CA GLY A 164 -12.71 10.51 -2.89
C GLY A 164 -12.45 10.69 -4.39
N CYS A 165 -11.19 10.62 -4.84
CA CYS A 165 -10.82 10.82 -6.25
C CYS A 165 -10.97 9.57 -7.14
N LEU A 166 -12.02 8.77 -6.92
CA LEU A 166 -12.30 7.57 -7.71
C LEU A 166 -13.07 7.95 -8.99
N ARG A 167 -12.44 7.81 -10.16
CA ARG A 167 -13.08 8.18 -11.43
C ARG A 167 -14.04 7.10 -11.90
N SER A 168 -15.08 7.50 -12.63
CA SER A 168 -15.96 6.58 -13.36
C SER A 168 -15.21 5.76 -14.43
N ALA A 169 -14.09 6.26 -14.94
CA ALA A 169 -13.22 5.51 -15.85
C ALA A 169 -12.41 4.41 -15.14
N ASP A 170 -12.21 4.52 -13.82
CA ASP A 170 -11.44 3.55 -13.03
C ASP A 170 -12.34 2.47 -12.41
N THR A 171 -13.62 2.78 -12.18
CA THR A 171 -14.61 1.88 -11.59
C THR A 171 -16.02 2.19 -12.10
N ASP A 172 -16.85 1.16 -12.25
CA ASP A 172 -18.28 1.32 -12.56
C ASP A 172 -19.13 1.47 -11.26
N PRO A 173 -20.41 1.87 -11.37
CA PRO A 173 -21.30 1.99 -10.21
C PRO A 173 -21.49 0.69 -9.41
N ALA A 174 -21.52 -0.47 -10.09
CA ALA A 174 -21.72 -1.77 -9.44
C ALA A 174 -20.51 -2.14 -8.55
N THR A 175 -19.31 -1.89 -9.05
CA THR A 175 -18.03 -2.05 -8.33
C THR A 175 -18.03 -1.19 -7.07
N ARG A 176 -18.41 0.10 -7.18
CA ARG A 176 -18.50 1.00 -6.02
C ARG A 176 -19.53 0.51 -4.99
N ALA A 177 -20.70 0.07 -5.44
CA ALA A 177 -21.73 -0.47 -4.55
C ALA A 177 -21.25 -1.75 -3.84
N ALA A 178 -20.56 -2.64 -4.53
CA ALA A 178 -20.00 -3.86 -3.95
C ALA A 178 -18.92 -3.55 -2.88
N ILE A 179 -18.05 -2.57 -3.14
CA ILE A 179 -17.05 -2.10 -2.17
C ILE A 179 -17.74 -1.56 -0.91
N LEU A 180 -18.78 -0.73 -1.06
CA LEU A 180 -19.54 -0.18 0.06
C LEU A 180 -20.24 -1.28 0.86
N LYS A 181 -20.92 -2.21 0.18
CA LYS A 181 -21.59 -3.36 0.81
C LYS A 181 -20.61 -4.19 1.64
N ARG A 182 -19.41 -4.42 1.12
CA ARG A 182 -18.35 -5.15 1.83
C ARG A 182 -17.81 -4.38 3.04
N ALA A 183 -17.62 -3.06 2.91
CA ALA A 183 -17.07 -2.22 3.98
C ALA A 183 -18.07 -1.96 5.11
N MET A 184 -19.37 -1.99 4.79
CA MET A 184 -20.46 -1.75 5.73
C MET A 184 -21.53 -2.84 5.57
N PRO A 185 -21.24 -4.08 6.02
CA PRO A 185 -22.24 -5.13 6.03
C PRO A 185 -23.42 -4.70 6.92
N GLN A 186 -24.63 -4.77 6.36
CA GLN A 186 -25.88 -4.50 7.07
C GLN A 186 -26.24 -5.67 8.00
#